data_AF-A0AA86QRB1-F1
#
_entry.id   AF-A0AA86QRB1-F1
#
_cell.length_a   1.000
_cell.length_b   1.000
_cell.length_c   1.000
_cell.angle_alpha   90.00
_cell.angle_beta   90.00
_cell.angle_gamma   90.00
#
_symmetry.space_group_name_H-M   'P 1'
#
loop_
_entity.id
_entity.type
_entity.pdbx_description
1 polymer ?
#
loop_
_entity_poly.entity_id
_entity_poly.type
_entity_poly.pdbx_seq_one_letter_code
_entity_poly.pdbx_strand_id
1 'polypeptide(L)'
;MSINVSVLGSKQLNFTALQKALGKTQATPLKLPKIPPSSISSLLLLVDEYTKLQNSAASFVLRLEKALQEHLPSEFHKVGGKSIEDFFRTQAGEQFKQVALDQRKYQLEEAQQQFQKLVNDLHDADQQLQTYNKQNSGSLVTKSANFLIQNHQIYSEFLENMVIIVQKQNAKDFAALIDNNDEHNPFVPQSYQILEEDPLQYAIAVLYLKSKKSVASQLIRDQKHFIKEFEENYEGADEERLQALIKQKQSRTNALIQFGQAVKQEIFQMAYQIIVERTLAECQLRFGAQFQICLMVCGESNLKQMRQSIKDTMSVEDDEGMYDQDMEQDNAFLAVVLNTVIIGDIK
;
A
#
# COMPACT_ATOMS: atom_id res chain seq x y z
N MET A 1 -0.28 6.64 -15.81
CA MET A 1 -1.40 6.98 -16.70
C MET A 1 -2.59 6.14 -16.30
N SER A 2 -3.63 6.78 -15.75
CA SER A 2 -4.79 6.06 -15.23
C SER A 2 -5.67 5.47 -16.35
N ILE A 3 -6.19 4.26 -16.12
CA ILE A 3 -7.14 3.58 -17.01
C ILE A 3 -8.53 3.72 -16.41
N ASN A 4 -9.44 4.24 -17.24
CA ASN A 4 -10.84 4.44 -16.90
C ASN A 4 -11.69 3.39 -17.63
N VAL A 5 -12.53 2.71 -16.87
CA VAL A 5 -13.58 1.84 -17.38
C VAL A 5 -14.90 2.57 -17.24
N SER A 6 -15.59 2.80 -18.36
CA SER A 6 -16.86 3.48 -18.42
C SER A 6 -17.94 2.55 -18.97
N VAL A 7 -19.02 2.40 -18.22
CA VAL A 7 -20.20 1.66 -18.64
C VAL A 7 -21.31 2.67 -18.92
N LEU A 8 -21.81 2.66 -20.14
CA LEU A 8 -22.90 3.53 -20.59
C LEU A 8 -24.14 2.69 -20.81
N GLY A 9 -25.25 3.07 -20.20
CA GLY A 9 -26.56 2.48 -20.42
C GLY A 9 -27.58 3.51 -20.89
N SER A 10 -28.45 3.10 -21.79
CA SER A 10 -29.54 3.93 -22.30
C SER A 10 -30.71 3.06 -22.74
N LYS A 11 -31.92 3.63 -22.76
CA LYS A 11 -33.10 2.96 -23.32
C LYS A 11 -32.91 2.59 -24.80
N GLN A 12 -32.28 3.49 -25.58
CA GLN A 12 -31.93 3.27 -26.98
C GLN A 12 -30.49 3.74 -27.22
N LEU A 13 -29.66 2.87 -27.81
CA LEU A 13 -28.27 3.18 -28.16
C LEU A 13 -28.03 2.96 -29.66
N ASN A 14 -27.77 4.04 -30.39
CA ASN A 14 -27.23 3.95 -31.73
C ASN A 14 -25.72 3.72 -31.67
N PHE A 15 -25.32 2.45 -31.61
CA PHE A 15 -23.92 2.04 -31.51
C PHE A 15 -23.06 2.57 -32.66
N THR A 16 -23.60 2.66 -33.87
CA THR A 16 -22.86 3.15 -35.04
C THR A 16 -22.54 4.65 -34.92
N ALA A 17 -23.53 5.45 -34.51
CA ALA A 17 -23.33 6.88 -34.27
C ALA A 17 -22.37 7.12 -33.11
N LEU A 18 -22.55 6.39 -32.00
CA LEU A 18 -21.69 6.48 -30.82
C LEU A 18 -20.24 6.10 -31.14
N GLN A 19 -20.02 4.98 -31.84
CA GLN A 19 -18.66 4.55 -32.21
C GLN A 19 -17.97 5.56 -33.13
N LYS A 20 -18.73 6.22 -34.03
CA LYS A 20 -18.20 7.29 -34.88
C LYS A 20 -17.79 8.52 -34.07
N ALA A 21 -18.58 8.89 -33.06
CA ALA A 21 -18.31 10.04 -32.19
C ALA A 21 -17.14 9.81 -31.22
N LEU A 22 -16.93 8.56 -30.79
CA LEU A 22 -15.85 8.18 -29.87
C LEU A 22 -14.48 8.08 -30.53
N GLY A 23 -14.42 8.03 -31.86
CA GLY A 23 -13.18 7.97 -32.63
C GLY A 23 -12.32 6.75 -32.26
N LYS A 24 -11.23 6.98 -31.50
CA LYS A 24 -10.28 5.94 -31.09
C LYS A 24 -10.76 5.08 -29.92
N THR A 25 -11.67 5.60 -29.09
CA THR A 25 -12.24 4.83 -27.98
C THR A 25 -13.29 3.87 -28.55
N GLN A 26 -13.17 2.59 -28.22
CA GLN A 26 -14.13 1.58 -28.69
C GLN A 26 -15.30 1.48 -27.70
N ALA A 27 -16.52 1.49 -28.22
CA ALA A 27 -17.73 1.13 -27.48
C ALA A 27 -18.10 -0.32 -27.80
N THR A 28 -17.98 -1.20 -26.82
CA THR A 28 -18.29 -2.62 -26.95
C THR A 28 -19.66 -2.92 -26.34
N PRO A 29 -20.66 -3.40 -27.11
CA PRO A 29 -21.97 -3.76 -26.58
C PRO A 29 -21.85 -4.91 -25.57
N LEU A 30 -22.55 -4.81 -24.44
CA LEU A 30 -22.60 -5.88 -23.44
C LEU A 30 -23.80 -6.80 -23.71
N LYS A 31 -23.55 -8.12 -23.66
CA LYS A 31 -24.59 -9.14 -23.76
C LYS A 31 -25.18 -9.40 -22.39
N LEU A 32 -26.32 -8.77 -22.12
CA LEU A 32 -27.00 -8.87 -20.82
C LEU A 32 -27.93 -10.10 -20.76
N PRO A 33 -28.02 -10.78 -19.61
CA PRO A 33 -29.07 -11.75 -19.36
C PRO A 33 -30.43 -11.06 -19.22
N LYS A 34 -31.52 -11.82 -19.32
CA LYS A 34 -32.85 -11.32 -18.95
C LYS A 34 -32.86 -11.03 -17.45
N ILE A 35 -33.07 -9.77 -17.09
CA ILE A 35 -33.07 -9.35 -15.69
C ILE A 35 -34.51 -9.37 -15.18
N PRO A 36 -34.79 -10.02 -14.05
CA PRO A 36 -36.13 -10.05 -13.50
C PRO A 36 -36.58 -8.65 -13.06
N PRO A 37 -37.89 -8.36 -13.12
CA PRO A 37 -38.42 -7.11 -12.59
C PRO A 37 -38.21 -7.06 -11.07
N SER A 38 -37.80 -5.90 -10.57
CA SER A 38 -37.58 -5.63 -9.15
C SER A 38 -38.43 -4.43 -8.71
N SER A 39 -38.74 -4.34 -7.42
CA SER A 39 -39.44 -3.15 -6.89
C SER A 39 -38.52 -1.93 -6.92
N ILE A 40 -39.10 -0.72 -7.06
CA ILE A 40 -38.35 0.54 -7.04
C ILE A 40 -37.55 0.67 -5.73
N SER A 41 -38.16 0.34 -4.59
CA SER A 41 -37.49 0.38 -3.28
C SER A 41 -36.29 -0.56 -3.21
N SER A 42 -36.38 -1.76 -3.81
CA SER A 42 -35.26 -2.70 -3.90
C SER A 42 -34.15 -2.17 -4.81
N LEU A 43 -34.51 -1.57 -5.94
CA LEU A 43 -33.54 -1.02 -6.90
C LEU A 43 -32.77 0.16 -6.30
N LEU A 44 -33.43 1.05 -5.56
CA LEU A 44 -32.76 2.15 -4.83
C LEU A 44 -31.71 1.63 -3.86
N LEU A 45 -32.06 0.61 -3.05
CA LEU A 45 -31.12 -0.02 -2.14
C LEU A 45 -29.95 -0.69 -2.87
N LEU A 46 -30.22 -1.37 -3.99
CA LEU A 46 -29.17 -2.01 -4.79
C LEU A 46 -28.21 -0.99 -5.39
N VAL A 47 -28.69 0.14 -5.90
CA VAL A 47 -27.84 1.22 -6.43
C VAL A 47 -26.87 1.74 -5.36
N ASP A 48 -27.37 2.00 -4.15
CA ASP A 48 -26.55 2.48 -3.04
C ASP A 48 -25.50 1.45 -2.62
N GLU A 49 -25.90 0.19 -2.47
CA GLU A 49 -25.01 -0.89 -2.05
C GLU A 49 -23.94 -1.20 -3.11
N TYR A 50 -24.31 -1.25 -4.40
CA TYR A 50 -23.35 -1.40 -5.48
C TYR A 50 -22.44 -0.19 -5.64
N THR A 51 -22.89 1.02 -5.30
CA THR A 51 -22.02 2.21 -5.28
C THR A 51 -20.93 2.09 -4.22
N LYS A 52 -21.28 1.67 -2.99
CA LYS A 52 -20.30 1.40 -1.93
C LYS A 52 -19.34 0.29 -2.33
N LEU A 53 -19.88 -0.81 -2.86
CA LEU A 53 -19.10 -1.98 -3.27
C LEU A 53 -18.15 -1.65 -4.42
N GLN A 54 -18.59 -0.88 -5.41
CA GLN A 54 -17.77 -0.40 -6.52
C GLN A 54 -16.59 0.43 -6.03
N ASN A 55 -16.82 1.38 -5.12
CA ASN A 55 -15.76 2.22 -4.58
C ASN A 55 -14.73 1.39 -3.79
N SER A 56 -15.19 0.42 -3.01
CA SER A 56 -14.34 -0.53 -2.30
C SER A 56 -13.49 -1.38 -3.27
N ALA A 57 -14.12 -1.93 -4.32
CA ALA A 57 -13.44 -2.74 -5.33
C ALA A 57 -12.40 -1.93 -6.12
N ALA A 58 -12.75 -0.73 -6.57
CA ALA A 58 -11.83 0.15 -7.29
C ALA A 58 -10.60 0.52 -6.45
N SER A 59 -10.82 0.92 -5.19
CA SER A 59 -9.73 1.19 -4.23
C SER A 59 -8.85 -0.03 -4.02
N PHE A 60 -9.45 -1.22 -3.91
CA PHE A 60 -8.70 -2.46 -3.75
C PHE A 60 -7.83 -2.78 -4.97
N VAL A 61 -8.38 -2.68 -6.19
CA VAL A 61 -7.59 -2.90 -7.42
C VAL A 61 -6.39 -1.96 -7.47
N LEU A 62 -6.57 -0.67 -7.16
CA LEU A 62 -5.47 0.31 -7.17
C LEU A 62 -4.41 0.01 -6.11
N ARG A 63 -4.82 -0.39 -4.89
CA ARG A 63 -3.88 -0.81 -3.83
C ARG A 63 -3.11 -2.07 -4.21
N LEU A 64 -3.80 -3.06 -4.78
CA LEU A 64 -3.20 -4.30 -5.26
C LEU A 64 -2.17 -3.98 -6.35
N GLU A 65 -2.56 -3.23 -7.38
CA GLU A 65 -1.64 -2.84 -8.46
C GLU A 65 -0.42 -2.09 -7.93
N LYS A 66 -0.62 -1.13 -7.02
CA LYS A 66 0.49 -0.37 -6.44
C LYS A 66 1.47 -1.29 -5.69
N ALA A 67 0.96 -2.15 -4.81
CA ALA A 67 1.80 -3.07 -4.04
C ALA A 67 2.55 -4.06 -4.96
N LEU A 68 1.89 -4.52 -6.02
CA LEU A 68 2.51 -5.38 -7.01
C LEU A 68 3.56 -4.64 -7.83
N GLN A 69 3.31 -3.40 -8.27
CA GLN A 69 4.27 -2.57 -9.01
C GLN A 69 5.55 -2.26 -8.23
N GLU A 70 5.47 -2.20 -6.90
CA GLU A 70 6.64 -1.98 -6.04
C GLU A 70 7.56 -3.21 -5.97
N HIS A 71 7.04 -4.40 -6.29
CA HIS A 71 7.76 -5.67 -6.06
C HIS A 71 7.89 -6.58 -7.30
N LEU A 72 7.09 -6.37 -8.35
CA LEU A 72 7.10 -7.17 -9.57
C LEU A 72 7.86 -6.50 -10.71
N PRO A 73 8.59 -7.28 -11.54
CA PRO A 73 9.10 -6.82 -12.82
C PRO A 73 7.97 -6.36 -13.77
N SER A 74 8.29 -5.44 -14.69
CA SER A 74 7.35 -4.83 -15.64
C SER A 74 6.51 -5.84 -16.44
N GLU A 75 7.07 -7.00 -16.76
CA GLU A 75 6.43 -8.07 -17.53
C GLU A 75 5.22 -8.73 -16.85
N PHE A 76 5.10 -8.66 -15.52
CA PHE A 76 4.02 -9.26 -14.73
C PHE A 76 2.84 -8.31 -14.45
N HIS A 77 2.84 -7.11 -15.03
CA HIS A 77 1.75 -6.14 -14.85
C HIS A 77 0.51 -6.46 -15.67
N LYS A 78 0.59 -7.49 -16.53
CA LYS A 78 -0.52 -7.94 -17.37
C LYS A 78 -1.61 -8.63 -16.54
N VAL A 79 -2.85 -8.51 -16.98
CA VAL A 79 -4.01 -9.22 -16.40
C VAL A 79 -4.38 -10.35 -17.35
N GLY A 80 -4.27 -11.60 -16.91
CA GLY A 80 -4.52 -12.78 -17.75
C GLY A 80 -3.67 -12.80 -19.03
N GLY A 81 -2.42 -12.31 -18.94
CA GLY A 81 -1.50 -12.20 -20.09
C GLY A 81 -1.77 -11.05 -21.07
N LYS A 82 -2.77 -10.19 -20.79
CA LYS A 82 -3.17 -9.05 -21.64
C LYS A 82 -2.90 -7.72 -20.94
N SER A 83 -2.88 -6.63 -21.72
CA SER A 83 -2.99 -5.29 -21.12
C SER A 83 -4.33 -5.17 -20.38
N ILE A 84 -4.42 -4.29 -19.37
CA ILE A 84 -5.67 -4.07 -18.63
C ILE A 84 -6.80 -3.64 -19.59
N GLU A 85 -6.47 -2.83 -20.60
CA GLU A 85 -7.43 -2.39 -21.61
C GLU A 85 -7.95 -3.57 -22.46
N ASP A 86 -7.05 -4.40 -22.99
CA ASP A 86 -7.41 -5.57 -23.80
C ASP A 86 -8.15 -6.63 -22.99
N PHE A 87 -7.83 -6.75 -21.70
CA PHE A 87 -8.54 -7.63 -20.77
C PHE A 87 -10.02 -7.25 -20.67
N PHE A 88 -10.32 -5.99 -20.35
CA PHE A 88 -11.71 -5.52 -20.24
C PHE A 88 -12.45 -5.56 -21.57
N ARG A 89 -11.77 -5.25 -22.69
CA ARG A 89 -12.35 -5.41 -24.04
C ARG A 89 -12.75 -6.86 -24.34
N THR A 90 -11.92 -7.82 -23.92
CA THR A 90 -12.24 -9.26 -24.05
C THR A 90 -13.47 -9.61 -23.20
N GLN A 91 -13.48 -9.19 -21.93
CA GLN A 91 -14.57 -9.48 -20.99
C GLN A 91 -15.92 -8.90 -21.45
N ALA A 92 -15.92 -7.77 -22.16
CA ALA A 92 -17.13 -7.19 -22.72
C ALA A 92 -17.79 -8.04 -23.81
N GLY A 93 -17.00 -8.83 -24.56
CA GLY A 93 -17.52 -9.70 -25.63
C GLY A 93 -18.19 -10.98 -25.11
N GLU A 94 -17.91 -11.35 -23.86
CA GLU A 94 -18.47 -12.52 -23.19
C GLU A 94 -19.89 -12.25 -22.69
N GLN A 95 -20.66 -13.31 -22.45
CA GLN A 95 -21.99 -13.17 -21.86
C GLN A 95 -21.86 -12.76 -20.39
N PHE A 96 -22.48 -11.63 -20.03
CA PHE A 96 -22.47 -11.16 -18.65
C PHE A 96 -23.26 -12.11 -17.74
N LYS A 97 -22.68 -12.44 -16.59
CA LYS A 97 -23.30 -13.27 -15.55
C LYS A 97 -23.42 -12.46 -14.27
N GLN A 98 -24.65 -12.25 -13.85
CA GLN A 98 -24.93 -11.58 -12.58
C GLN A 98 -24.67 -12.54 -11.42
N VAL A 99 -24.00 -12.04 -10.38
CA VAL A 99 -23.80 -12.77 -9.12
C VAL A 99 -24.58 -12.05 -8.03
N ALA A 100 -25.06 -12.80 -7.03
CA ALA A 100 -25.79 -12.21 -5.91
C ALA A 100 -24.92 -11.20 -5.15
N LEU A 101 -25.52 -10.09 -4.72
CA LEU A 101 -24.83 -9.00 -4.03
C LEU A 101 -24.07 -9.50 -2.78
N ASP A 102 -24.68 -10.35 -1.96
CA ASP A 102 -24.04 -10.86 -0.74
C ASP A 102 -22.83 -11.75 -1.06
N GLN A 103 -22.92 -12.54 -2.13
CA GLN A 103 -21.79 -13.34 -2.61
C GLN A 103 -20.65 -12.44 -3.11
N ARG A 104 -20.96 -11.32 -3.79
CA ARG A 104 -19.96 -10.33 -4.22
C ARG A 104 -19.25 -9.67 -3.05
N LYS A 105 -20.02 -9.24 -2.04
CA LYS A 105 -19.49 -8.63 -0.81
C LYS A 105 -18.52 -9.59 -0.14
N TYR A 106 -18.96 -10.83 0.08
CA TYR A 106 -18.14 -11.87 0.69
C TYR A 106 -16.83 -12.11 -0.08
N GLN A 107 -16.89 -12.31 -1.40
CA GLN A 107 -15.70 -12.54 -2.22
C GLN A 107 -14.72 -11.37 -2.19
N LEU A 108 -15.22 -10.13 -2.23
CA LEU A 108 -14.37 -8.95 -2.16
C LEU A 108 -13.72 -8.80 -0.78
N GLU A 109 -14.49 -8.97 0.30
CA GLU A 109 -14.01 -8.87 1.67
C GLU A 109 -12.94 -9.93 1.97
N GLU A 110 -13.15 -11.18 1.54
CA GLU A 110 -12.19 -12.27 1.70
C GLU A 110 -10.86 -11.93 1.00
N ALA A 111 -10.92 -11.51 -0.27
CA ALA A 111 -9.72 -11.12 -1.02
C ALA A 111 -9.00 -9.92 -0.38
N GLN A 112 -9.74 -8.93 0.11
CA GLN A 112 -9.18 -7.76 0.79
C GLN A 112 -8.50 -8.13 2.11
N GLN A 113 -9.10 -9.00 2.92
CA GLN A 113 -8.52 -9.45 4.19
C GLN A 113 -7.23 -10.23 3.97
N GLN A 114 -7.22 -11.15 3.01
CA GLN A 114 -6.01 -11.92 2.66
C GLN A 114 -4.88 -11.01 2.16
N PHE A 115 -5.20 -10.06 1.27
CA PHE A 115 -4.23 -9.06 0.81
C PHE A 115 -3.69 -8.21 1.96
N GLN A 116 -4.57 -7.69 2.82
CA GLN A 116 -4.17 -6.82 3.93
C GLN A 116 -3.24 -7.53 4.91
N LYS A 117 -3.49 -8.82 5.18
CA LYS A 117 -2.61 -9.64 6.01
C LYS A 117 -1.20 -9.74 5.40
N LEU A 118 -1.10 -10.03 4.11
CA LEU A 118 0.19 -10.16 3.42
C LEU A 118 0.97 -8.83 3.39
N VAL A 119 0.29 -7.72 3.17
CA VAL A 119 0.89 -6.38 3.20
C VAL A 119 1.41 -6.05 4.59
N ASN A 120 0.64 -6.35 5.64
CA ASN A 120 1.07 -6.12 7.02
C ASN A 120 2.27 -7.00 7.38
N ASP A 121 2.25 -8.30 7.03
CA ASP A 121 3.36 -9.23 7.29
C ASP A 121 4.66 -8.76 6.61
N LEU A 122 4.57 -8.19 5.40
CA LEU A 122 5.71 -7.60 4.71
C LEU A 122 6.18 -6.31 5.38
N HIS A 123 5.25 -5.44 5.76
CA HIS A 123 5.57 -4.19 6.46
C HIS A 123 6.30 -4.44 7.77
N ASP A 124 5.84 -5.42 8.55
CA ASP A 124 6.47 -5.81 9.81
C ASP A 124 7.89 -6.35 9.59
N ALA A 125 8.09 -7.18 8.55
CA ALA A 125 9.41 -7.67 8.18
C ALA A 125 10.36 -6.52 7.75
N ASP A 126 9.84 -5.54 7.02
CA ASP A 126 10.60 -4.33 6.65
C ASP A 126 10.98 -3.50 7.86
N GLN A 127 10.06 -3.27 8.80
CA GLN A 127 10.33 -2.53 10.03
C GLN A 127 11.38 -3.24 10.89
N GLN A 128 11.29 -4.57 11.01
CA GLN A 128 12.28 -5.37 11.75
C GLN A 128 13.67 -5.25 11.13
N LEU A 129 13.78 -5.39 9.81
CA LEU A 129 15.04 -5.26 9.08
C LEU A 129 15.61 -3.83 9.18
N GLN A 130 14.76 -2.81 9.05
CA GLN A 130 15.19 -1.41 9.17
C GLN A 130 15.70 -1.10 10.59
N THR A 131 15.01 -1.61 11.61
CA THR A 131 15.42 -1.44 13.01
C THR A 131 16.75 -2.12 13.27
N TYR A 132 16.92 -3.36 12.80
CA TYR A 132 18.19 -4.07 12.89
C TYR A 132 19.33 -3.33 12.18
N ASN A 133 19.10 -2.82 10.97
CA ASN A 133 20.11 -2.05 10.24
C ASN A 133 20.49 -0.76 10.96
N LYS A 134 19.53 -0.02 11.55
CA LYS A 134 19.84 1.17 12.36
C LYS A 134 20.66 0.83 13.61
N GLN A 135 20.38 -0.31 14.24
CA GLN A 135 21.15 -0.80 15.37
C GLN A 135 22.54 -1.28 14.97
N ASN A 136 22.73 -1.80 13.75
CA ASN A 136 24.00 -2.33 13.25
C ASN A 136 24.92 -1.24 12.66
N SER A 137 24.40 -0.39 11.77
CA SER A 137 25.20 0.55 10.97
C SER A 137 24.74 2.00 11.04
N GLY A 138 23.82 2.34 11.94
CA GLY A 138 23.43 3.73 12.19
C GLY A 138 24.51 4.54 12.93
N SER A 139 24.23 5.82 13.17
CA SER A 139 25.08 6.70 13.99
C SER A 139 25.45 6.08 15.34
N LEU A 140 26.53 6.54 15.98
CA LEU A 140 26.91 6.07 17.33
C LEU A 140 25.76 6.16 18.35
N VAL A 141 24.85 7.13 18.19
CA VAL A 141 23.67 7.31 19.05
C VAL A 141 22.57 6.28 18.79
N THR A 142 22.47 5.70 17.59
CA THR A 142 21.46 4.69 17.25
C THR A 142 21.99 3.26 17.24
N LYS A 143 23.30 3.08 17.08
CA LYS A 143 23.97 1.78 17.06
C LYS A 143 23.91 1.09 18.43
N SER A 144 23.69 -0.21 18.47
CA SER A 144 23.61 -0.94 19.75
C SER A 144 24.99 -1.05 20.42
N ALA A 145 25.02 -1.05 21.75
CA ALA A 145 26.24 -1.31 22.53
C ALA A 145 26.90 -2.63 22.12
N ASN A 146 26.08 -3.63 21.82
CA ASN A 146 26.55 -4.98 21.47
C ASN A 146 27.31 -5.01 20.13
N PHE A 147 26.89 -4.21 19.15
CA PHE A 147 27.61 -4.05 17.87
C PHE A 147 28.87 -3.20 18.00
N LEU A 148 28.93 -2.30 18.99
CA LEU A 148 30.08 -1.44 19.24
C LEU A 148 31.19 -2.18 19.99
N ILE A 149 30.83 -2.99 21.00
CA ILE A 149 31.81 -3.59 21.90
C ILE A 149 32.58 -4.75 21.25
N GLN A 150 31.91 -5.57 20.42
CA GLN A 150 32.48 -6.72 19.72
C GLN A 150 33.47 -7.51 20.60
N ASN A 151 34.75 -7.56 20.19
CA ASN A 151 35.82 -8.32 20.84
C ASN A 151 36.39 -7.65 22.10
N HIS A 152 35.93 -6.46 22.47
CA HIS A 152 36.44 -5.72 23.62
C HIS A 152 35.72 -6.08 24.92
N GLN A 153 34.69 -6.94 24.88
CA GLN A 153 33.91 -7.32 26.04
C GLN A 153 34.73 -8.17 27.02
N ILE A 154 34.87 -7.68 28.26
CA ILE A 154 35.57 -8.39 29.33
C ILE A 154 34.54 -9.07 30.24
N TYR A 155 34.66 -10.39 30.37
CA TYR A 155 33.90 -11.19 31.32
C TYR A 155 34.75 -11.45 32.56
N SER A 156 34.54 -10.65 33.60
CA SER A 156 35.18 -10.79 34.91
C SER A 156 34.12 -10.93 36.00
N GLU A 157 34.47 -11.53 37.14
CA GLU A 157 33.58 -11.61 38.30
C GLU A 157 33.22 -10.21 38.82
N PHE A 158 34.21 -9.32 38.90
CA PHE A 158 34.08 -8.02 39.56
C PHE A 158 33.99 -6.84 38.59
N LEU A 159 34.43 -7.01 37.35
CA LEU A 159 34.51 -5.95 36.35
C LEU A 159 33.58 -6.21 35.17
N GLU A 160 33.04 -5.14 34.63
CA GLU A 160 32.25 -5.13 33.40
C GLU A 160 32.60 -3.89 32.57
N ASN A 161 32.33 -3.93 31.28
CA ASN A 161 32.47 -2.77 30.41
C ASN A 161 31.20 -1.92 30.40
N MET A 162 31.38 -0.61 30.32
CA MET A 162 30.34 0.35 29.99
C MET A 162 30.70 1.02 28.66
N VAL A 163 29.78 1.04 27.70
CA VAL A 163 29.96 1.79 26.45
C VAL A 163 29.32 3.17 26.60
N ILE A 164 30.11 4.21 26.31
CA ILE A 164 29.74 5.60 26.56
C ILE A 164 29.99 6.41 25.29
N ILE A 165 29.01 7.21 24.90
CA ILE A 165 29.15 8.17 23.81
C ILE A 165 29.60 9.52 24.37
N VAL A 166 30.78 9.96 23.93
CA VAL A 166 31.46 11.16 24.41
C VAL A 166 31.67 12.11 23.25
N GLN A 167 31.30 13.38 23.40
CA GLN A 167 31.61 14.39 22.38
C GLN A 167 33.12 14.63 22.32
N LYS A 168 33.72 14.75 21.13
CA LYS A 168 35.19 14.88 20.98
C LYS A 168 35.77 16.05 21.79
N GLN A 169 35.02 17.15 21.90
CA GLN A 169 35.39 18.31 22.71
C GLN A 169 35.54 18.01 24.21
N ASN A 170 34.85 17.00 24.73
CA ASN A 170 34.86 16.63 26.15
C ASN A 170 35.78 15.41 26.43
N ALA A 171 36.49 14.88 25.44
CA ALA A 171 37.26 13.65 25.59
C ALA A 171 38.36 13.74 26.67
N LYS A 172 38.95 14.92 26.85
CA LYS A 172 39.98 15.16 27.89
C LYS A 172 39.39 15.14 29.30
N ASP A 173 38.27 15.83 29.49
CA ASP A 173 37.57 15.88 30.77
C ASP A 173 37.02 14.50 31.15
N PHE A 174 36.53 13.75 30.16
CA PHE A 174 36.13 12.37 30.32
C PHE A 174 37.29 11.47 30.78
N ALA A 175 38.46 11.56 30.14
CA ALA A 175 39.64 10.78 30.57
C ALA A 175 40.05 11.12 32.02
N ALA A 176 40.03 12.40 32.39
CA ALA A 176 40.33 12.83 33.76
C ALA A 176 39.30 12.33 34.79
N LEU A 177 38.03 12.20 34.41
CA LEU A 177 36.99 11.59 35.25
C LEU A 177 37.30 10.11 35.52
N ILE A 178 37.69 9.36 34.48
CA ILE A 178 38.01 7.93 34.59
C ILE A 178 39.26 7.71 35.44
N ASP A 179 40.29 8.53 35.25
CA ASP A 179 41.60 8.40 35.92
C ASP A 179 41.68 9.07 37.29
N ASN A 180 40.56 9.51 37.85
CA ASN A 180 40.53 10.16 39.16
C ASN A 180 41.02 9.19 40.27
N ASN A 181 41.99 9.63 41.08
CA ASN A 181 42.59 8.84 42.16
C ASN A 181 41.74 8.80 43.44
N ASP A 182 40.47 9.17 43.39
CA ASP A 182 39.54 9.03 44.51
C ASP A 182 39.38 7.54 44.88
N GLU A 183 39.52 7.21 46.16
CA GLU A 183 39.34 5.86 46.71
C GLU A 183 37.94 5.29 46.43
N HIS A 184 36.98 6.18 46.16
CA HIS A 184 35.61 5.82 45.79
C HIS A 184 35.35 5.72 44.30
N ASN A 185 36.31 6.06 43.42
CA ASN A 185 36.16 5.99 41.97
C ASN A 185 35.73 4.57 41.54
N PRO A 186 34.61 4.42 40.80
CA PRO A 186 34.13 3.12 40.35
C PRO A 186 34.83 2.60 39.09
N PHE A 187 35.62 3.43 38.39
CA PHE A 187 36.27 3.09 37.13
C PHE A 187 37.69 2.57 37.31
N VAL A 188 38.14 1.74 36.37
CA VAL A 188 39.55 1.31 36.29
C VAL A 188 40.34 2.39 35.54
N PRO A 189 41.39 2.97 36.13
CA PRO A 189 42.21 3.99 35.47
C PRO A 189 42.80 3.47 34.15
N GLN A 190 42.87 4.34 33.14
CA GLN A 190 43.41 4.09 31.80
C GLN A 190 42.74 2.93 31.04
N SER A 191 41.56 2.48 31.49
CA SER A 191 40.80 1.42 30.82
C SER A 191 39.95 1.90 29.64
N TYR A 192 39.93 3.21 29.38
CA TYR A 192 39.12 3.79 28.32
C TYR A 192 39.69 3.41 26.94
N GLN A 193 38.86 2.78 26.12
CA GLN A 193 39.22 2.36 24.77
C GLN A 193 38.21 2.90 23.76
N ILE A 194 38.69 3.64 22.76
CA ILE A 194 37.85 4.10 21.64
C ILE A 194 37.50 2.87 20.79
N LEU A 195 36.20 2.60 20.69
CA LEU A 195 35.65 1.52 19.87
C LEU A 195 35.40 2.00 18.44
N GLU A 196 34.81 3.18 18.30
CA GLU A 196 34.43 3.78 17.02
C GLU A 196 34.34 5.31 17.19
N GLU A 197 34.48 6.05 16.09
CA GLU A 197 34.36 7.51 16.08
C GLU A 197 33.52 8.01 14.91
N ASP A 198 32.70 9.02 15.19
CA ASP A 198 31.99 9.83 14.20
C ASP A 198 32.64 11.24 14.14
N PRO A 199 32.26 12.14 13.22
CA PRO A 199 32.86 13.48 13.14
C PRO A 199 32.81 14.29 14.45
N LEU A 200 31.78 14.07 15.29
CA LEU A 200 31.53 14.86 16.50
C LEU A 200 31.70 14.06 17.81
N GLN A 201 31.77 12.74 17.76
CA GLN A 201 31.63 11.87 18.94
C GLN A 201 32.58 10.66 18.89
N TYR A 202 32.88 10.12 20.06
CA TYR A 202 33.56 8.85 20.30
C TYR A 202 32.60 7.88 20.98
N ALA A 203 32.62 6.62 20.58
CA ALA A 203 32.12 5.52 21.39
C ALA A 203 33.30 4.91 22.14
N ILE A 204 33.25 4.94 23.47
CA ILE A 204 34.35 4.54 24.34
C ILE A 204 33.86 3.42 25.27
N ALA A 205 34.60 2.31 25.34
CA ALA A 205 34.45 1.30 26.38
C ALA A 205 35.30 1.67 27.59
N VAL A 206 34.74 1.55 28.80
CA VAL A 206 35.47 1.74 30.07
C VAL A 206 35.15 0.59 31.01
N LEU A 207 36.15 0.11 31.74
CA LEU A 207 35.96 -0.89 32.79
C LEU A 207 35.49 -0.24 34.09
N TYR A 208 34.50 -0.84 34.73
CA TYR A 208 34.00 -0.40 36.03
C TYR A 208 33.71 -1.58 36.96
N LEU A 209 33.70 -1.31 38.27
CA LEU A 209 33.32 -2.29 39.30
C LEU A 209 31.81 -2.54 39.29
N LYS A 210 31.40 -3.80 39.07
CA LYS A 210 29.98 -4.19 39.02
C LYS A 210 29.20 -3.78 40.28
N SER A 211 29.82 -3.90 41.45
CA SER A 211 29.22 -3.50 42.74
C SER A 211 28.92 -2.00 42.84
N LYS A 212 29.54 -1.17 41.99
CA LYS A 212 29.35 0.29 41.94
C LYS A 212 28.69 0.77 40.65
N LYS A 213 27.94 -0.09 39.94
CA LYS A 213 27.26 0.24 38.67
C LYS A 213 26.41 1.52 38.72
N SER A 214 25.65 1.69 39.80
CA SER A 214 24.78 2.86 39.98
C SER A 214 25.58 4.16 40.08
N VAL A 215 26.65 4.15 40.86
CA VAL A 215 27.55 5.29 41.05
C VAL A 215 28.27 5.64 39.74
N ALA A 216 28.82 4.62 39.06
CA ALA A 216 29.44 4.80 37.74
C ALA A 216 28.47 5.46 36.76
N SER A 217 27.25 4.92 36.65
CA SER A 217 26.23 5.44 35.74
C SER A 217 25.84 6.88 36.05
N GLN A 218 25.77 7.24 37.33
CA GLN A 218 25.44 8.58 37.77
C GLN A 218 26.55 9.58 37.39
N LEU A 219 27.82 9.26 37.66
CA LEU A 219 28.95 10.12 37.31
C LEU A 219 29.02 10.44 35.82
N ILE A 220 28.75 9.45 34.96
CA ILE A 220 28.72 9.65 33.50
C ILE A 220 27.53 10.53 33.08
N ARG A 221 26.35 10.30 33.65
CA ARG A 221 25.15 11.09 33.34
C ARG A 221 25.24 12.53 33.83
N ASP A 222 25.88 12.77 34.97
CA ASP A 222 26.10 14.12 35.54
C ASP A 222 26.99 14.98 34.62
N GLN A 223 27.93 14.36 33.90
CA GLN A 223 28.72 15.00 32.85
C GLN A 223 28.01 15.07 31.48
N LYS A 224 26.72 14.72 31.42
CA LYS A 224 25.88 14.73 30.21
C LYS A 224 26.39 13.80 29.09
N HIS A 225 27.11 12.74 29.45
CA HIS A 225 27.48 11.68 28.52
C HIS A 225 26.37 10.64 28.41
N PHE A 226 26.27 10.00 27.25
CA PHE A 226 25.23 9.01 26.98
C PHE A 226 25.76 7.59 27.18
N ILE A 227 25.12 6.82 28.06
CA ILE A 227 25.47 5.42 28.31
C ILE A 227 24.66 4.54 27.35
N LYS A 228 25.35 3.60 26.70
CA LYS A 228 24.75 2.58 25.85
C LYS A 228 24.50 1.32 26.65
N GLU A 229 23.22 0.96 26.79
CA GLU A 229 22.81 -0.26 27.50
C GLU A 229 23.07 -1.49 26.63
N PHE A 230 23.58 -2.56 27.25
CA PHE A 230 23.73 -3.88 26.63
C PHE A 230 22.42 -4.67 26.76
N GLU A 231 22.16 -5.52 25.78
CA GLU A 231 21.06 -6.49 25.87
C GLU A 231 21.65 -7.84 26.30
N GLU A 232 21.24 -8.36 27.46
CA GLU A 232 21.82 -9.58 28.07
C GLU A 232 21.63 -10.84 27.20
N ASN A 233 20.62 -10.86 26.34
CA ASN A 233 20.32 -11.97 25.40
C ASN A 233 20.67 -11.60 23.95
N TYR A 234 21.75 -10.85 23.76
CA TYR A 234 22.19 -10.51 22.43
C TYR A 234 22.91 -11.69 21.79
N GLU A 235 22.17 -12.48 21.01
CA GLU A 235 22.69 -13.48 20.07
C GLU A 235 23.45 -12.77 18.95
N GLY A 236 24.64 -12.25 19.28
CA GLY A 236 25.65 -11.76 18.35
C GLY A 236 25.25 -10.62 17.40
N ALA A 237 26.27 -9.97 16.85
CA ALA A 237 26.14 -9.31 15.57
C ALA A 237 26.05 -10.40 14.49
N ASP A 238 25.00 -11.21 14.55
CA ASP A 238 24.93 -12.41 13.73
C ASP A 238 24.59 -12.00 12.31
N GLU A 239 25.58 -12.13 11.42
CA GLU A 239 25.31 -12.17 9.99
C GLU A 239 24.17 -13.16 9.70
N GLU A 240 24.07 -14.25 10.46
CA GLU A 240 22.95 -15.19 10.41
C GLU A 240 21.59 -14.54 10.69
N ARG A 241 21.49 -13.66 11.70
CA ARG A 241 20.25 -12.94 12.04
C ARG A 241 19.89 -11.93 10.96
N LEU A 242 20.87 -11.19 10.43
CA LEU A 242 20.66 -10.31 9.30
C LEU A 242 20.17 -11.10 8.07
N GLN A 243 20.83 -12.21 7.76
CA GLN A 243 20.44 -13.09 6.66
C GLN A 243 19.05 -13.71 6.88
N ALA A 244 18.69 -14.06 8.12
CA ALA A 244 17.36 -14.54 8.48
C ALA A 244 16.29 -13.47 8.22
N LEU A 245 16.52 -12.22 8.65
CA LEU A 245 15.60 -11.10 8.39
C LEU A 245 15.47 -10.80 6.89
N ILE A 246 16.57 -10.84 6.13
CA ILE A 246 16.56 -10.67 4.67
C ILE A 246 15.74 -11.79 4.01
N LYS A 247 15.97 -13.05 4.39
CA LYS A 247 15.23 -14.22 3.88
C LYS A 247 13.75 -14.14 4.26
N GLN A 248 13.43 -13.69 5.47
CA GLN A 248 12.05 -13.49 5.92
C GLN A 248 11.35 -12.45 5.05
N LYS A 249 11.96 -11.26 4.87
CA LYS A 249 11.43 -10.23 3.96
C LYS A 249 11.20 -10.79 2.57
N GLN A 250 12.21 -11.46 1.98
CA GLN A 250 12.11 -12.05 0.65
C GLN A 250 10.98 -13.08 0.55
N SER A 251 10.82 -13.92 1.58
CA SER A 251 9.71 -14.88 1.67
C SER A 251 8.35 -14.19 1.70
N ARG A 252 8.17 -13.11 2.48
CA ARG A 252 6.93 -12.33 2.53
C ARG A 252 6.63 -11.62 1.22
N THR A 253 7.66 -11.05 0.58
CA THR A 253 7.54 -10.46 -0.76
C THR A 253 7.08 -11.50 -1.78
N ASN A 254 7.68 -12.70 -1.78
CA ASN A 254 7.29 -13.78 -2.69
C ASN A 254 5.84 -14.24 -2.44
N ALA A 255 5.40 -14.33 -1.19
CA ALA A 255 4.02 -14.68 -0.86
C ALA A 255 3.02 -13.64 -1.40
N LEU A 256 3.33 -12.34 -1.25
CA LEU A 256 2.51 -11.25 -1.80
C LEU A 256 2.45 -11.32 -3.34
N ILE A 257 3.59 -11.59 -3.99
CA ILE A 257 3.68 -11.74 -5.44
C ILE A 257 2.84 -12.93 -5.93
N GLN A 258 2.99 -14.10 -5.30
CA GLN A 258 2.27 -15.31 -5.66
C GLN A 258 0.76 -15.13 -5.49
N PHE A 259 0.34 -14.51 -4.38
CA PHE A 259 -1.05 -14.14 -4.17
C PHE A 259 -1.55 -13.23 -5.30
N GLY A 260 -0.84 -12.13 -5.56
CA GLY A 260 -1.19 -11.20 -6.64
C GLY A 260 -1.33 -11.88 -7.99
N GLN A 261 -0.37 -12.72 -8.39
CA GLN A 261 -0.43 -13.46 -9.65
C GLN A 261 -1.61 -14.42 -9.74
N ALA A 262 -1.96 -15.08 -8.63
CA ALA A 262 -3.08 -16.01 -8.58
C ALA A 262 -4.44 -15.31 -8.68
N VAL A 263 -4.63 -14.20 -7.96
CA VAL A 263 -5.96 -13.58 -7.81
C VAL A 263 -6.18 -12.32 -8.64
N LYS A 264 -5.14 -11.73 -9.24
CA LYS A 264 -5.25 -10.45 -9.97
C LYS A 264 -6.30 -10.50 -11.08
N GLN A 265 -6.31 -11.55 -11.90
CA GLN A 265 -7.32 -11.68 -12.95
C GLN A 265 -8.74 -11.72 -12.39
N GLU A 266 -8.96 -12.50 -11.32
CA GLU A 266 -10.27 -12.65 -10.69
C GLU A 266 -10.74 -11.34 -10.04
N ILE A 267 -9.85 -10.62 -9.37
CA ILE A 267 -10.14 -9.32 -8.74
C ILE A 267 -10.52 -8.28 -9.79
N PHE A 268 -9.77 -8.19 -10.90
CA PHE A 268 -10.10 -7.29 -12.00
C PHE A 268 -11.44 -7.66 -12.65
N GLN A 269 -11.70 -8.95 -12.85
CA GLN A 269 -12.97 -9.43 -13.37
C GLN A 269 -14.13 -9.08 -12.42
N MET A 270 -13.96 -9.29 -11.12
CA MET A 270 -14.93 -8.96 -10.09
C MET A 270 -15.23 -7.46 -10.07
N ALA A 271 -14.20 -6.60 -10.11
CA ALA A 271 -14.36 -5.15 -10.16
C ALA A 271 -15.15 -4.71 -11.41
N TYR A 272 -14.83 -5.25 -12.59
CA TYR A 272 -15.61 -5.01 -13.80
C TYR A 272 -17.07 -5.43 -13.64
N GLN A 273 -17.30 -6.62 -13.11
CA GLN A 273 -18.66 -7.13 -12.92
C GLN A 273 -19.46 -6.24 -11.96
N ILE A 274 -18.88 -5.77 -10.86
CA ILE A 274 -19.53 -4.85 -9.91
C ILE A 274 -19.93 -3.53 -10.59
N ILE A 275 -19.08 -3.00 -11.48
CA ILE A 275 -19.38 -1.76 -12.23
C ILE A 275 -20.56 -1.97 -13.20
N VAL A 276 -20.58 -3.12 -13.87
CA VAL A 276 -21.71 -3.50 -14.72
C VAL A 276 -22.98 -3.70 -13.89
N GLU A 277 -22.91 -4.39 -12.74
CA GLU A 277 -24.05 -4.62 -11.82
C GLU A 277 -24.63 -3.32 -11.28
N ARG A 278 -23.78 -2.36 -10.88
CA ARG A 278 -24.21 -1.01 -10.50
C ARG A 278 -24.98 -0.33 -11.64
N THR A 279 -24.41 -0.36 -12.84
CA THR A 279 -24.99 0.28 -14.03
C THR A 279 -26.32 -0.38 -14.41
N LEU A 280 -26.41 -1.71 -14.26
CA LEU A 280 -27.63 -2.47 -14.49
C LEU A 280 -28.75 -2.05 -13.53
N ALA A 281 -28.46 -1.95 -12.23
CA ALA A 281 -29.44 -1.52 -11.23
C ALA A 281 -29.96 -0.10 -11.51
N GLU A 282 -29.06 0.83 -11.86
CA GLU A 282 -29.40 2.19 -12.23
C GLU A 282 -30.23 2.25 -13.54
N CYS A 283 -29.86 1.47 -14.55
CA CYS A 283 -30.61 1.40 -15.81
C CYS A 283 -32.01 0.81 -15.60
N GLN A 284 -32.15 -0.21 -14.74
CA GLN A 284 -33.46 -0.74 -14.37
C GLN A 284 -34.31 0.30 -13.65
N LEU A 285 -33.71 1.09 -12.77
CA LEU A 285 -34.39 2.16 -12.05
C LEU A 285 -34.89 3.26 -13.00
N ARG A 286 -34.06 3.68 -13.97
CA ARG A 286 -34.37 4.78 -14.90
C ARG A 286 -35.20 4.36 -16.12
N PHE A 287 -34.95 3.18 -16.68
CA PHE A 287 -35.48 2.76 -17.99
C PHE A 287 -36.38 1.50 -17.92
N GLY A 288 -36.52 0.88 -16.75
CA GLY A 288 -37.24 -0.37 -16.59
C GLY A 288 -36.49 -1.56 -17.21
N ALA A 289 -37.21 -2.52 -17.79
CA ALA A 289 -36.60 -3.76 -18.29
C ALA A 289 -35.93 -3.63 -19.68
N GLN A 290 -36.12 -2.52 -20.38
CA GLN A 290 -35.68 -2.34 -21.77
C GLN A 290 -34.62 -1.25 -21.87
N PHE A 291 -33.36 -1.68 -21.97
CA PHE A 291 -32.22 -0.81 -22.20
C PHE A 291 -31.08 -1.60 -22.83
N GLN A 292 -30.09 -0.87 -23.33
CA GLN A 292 -28.85 -1.39 -23.88
C GLN A 292 -27.69 -0.84 -23.06
N ILE A 293 -26.59 -1.59 -22.99
CA ILE A 293 -25.36 -1.17 -22.29
C ILE A 293 -24.15 -1.40 -23.19
N CYS A 294 -23.18 -0.49 -23.12
CA CYS A 294 -21.86 -0.67 -23.71
C CYS A 294 -20.73 -0.36 -22.74
N LEU A 295 -19.60 -1.04 -22.91
CA LEU A 295 -18.34 -0.78 -22.24
C LEU A 295 -17.44 0.11 -23.10
N MET A 296 -16.81 1.09 -22.49
CA MET A 296 -15.73 1.88 -23.06
C MET A 296 -14.55 1.85 -22.09
N VAL A 297 -13.35 1.65 -22.63
CA VAL A 297 -12.11 1.71 -21.84
C VAL A 297 -11.23 2.78 -22.45
N CYS A 298 -10.75 3.72 -21.64
CA CYS A 298 -9.89 4.80 -22.13
C CYS A 298 -8.91 5.28 -21.06
N GLY A 299 -7.78 5.84 -21.50
CA GLY A 299 -6.86 6.56 -20.63
C GLY A 299 -7.42 7.93 -20.20
N GLU A 300 -6.85 8.49 -19.14
CA GLU A 300 -7.25 9.79 -18.56
C GLU A 300 -7.34 10.92 -19.59
N SER A 301 -6.39 10.98 -20.52
CA SER A 301 -6.32 12.02 -21.55
C SER A 301 -7.52 12.05 -22.48
N ASN A 302 -8.18 10.91 -22.69
CA ASN A 302 -9.32 10.77 -23.60
C ASN A 302 -10.67 10.84 -22.88
N LEU A 303 -10.69 10.88 -21.54
CA LEU A 303 -11.92 10.79 -20.76
C LEU A 303 -12.85 12.00 -20.99
N LYS A 304 -12.30 13.22 -21.01
CA LYS A 304 -13.08 14.44 -21.25
C LYS A 304 -13.71 14.43 -22.64
N GLN A 305 -12.93 14.04 -23.66
CA GLN A 305 -13.43 13.92 -25.03
C GLN A 305 -14.52 12.86 -25.14
N MET A 306 -14.33 11.69 -24.52
CA MET A 306 -15.33 10.62 -24.49
C MET A 306 -16.65 11.09 -23.87
N ARG A 307 -16.60 11.78 -22.72
CA ARG A 307 -17.80 12.33 -22.07
C ARG A 307 -18.52 13.34 -22.95
N GLN A 308 -17.78 14.23 -23.61
CA GLN A 308 -18.35 15.21 -24.53
C GLN A 308 -19.02 14.52 -25.74
N SER A 309 -18.34 13.56 -26.37
CA SER A 309 -18.90 12.79 -27.49
C SER A 309 -20.20 12.06 -27.12
N ILE A 310 -20.29 11.51 -25.90
CA ILE A 310 -21.52 10.88 -25.40
C ILE A 310 -22.64 11.92 -25.28
N LYS A 311 -22.36 13.07 -24.64
CA LYS A 311 -23.33 14.16 -24.50
C LYS A 311 -23.86 14.60 -25.87
N ASP A 312 -22.98 14.88 -26.81
CA ASP A 312 -23.34 15.35 -28.15
C ASP A 312 -24.17 14.33 -28.94
N THR A 313 -23.94 13.03 -28.74
CA THR A 313 -24.69 11.98 -29.44
C THR A 313 -26.05 11.71 -28.79
N MET A 314 -26.19 11.91 -27.48
CA MET A 314 -27.39 11.56 -26.70
C MET A 314 -28.33 12.74 -26.46
N SER A 315 -27.87 13.99 -26.55
CA SER A 315 -28.69 15.20 -26.35
C SER A 315 -29.65 15.51 -27.51
N VAL A 316 -29.81 14.63 -28.49
CA VAL A 316 -30.56 14.90 -29.72
C VAL A 316 -32.05 14.49 -29.63
N GLU A 317 -32.47 13.73 -28.60
CA GLU A 317 -33.82 13.13 -28.59
C GLU A 317 -34.76 13.50 -27.42
N ASP A 318 -34.34 14.25 -26.40
CA ASP A 318 -35.23 14.62 -25.28
C ASP A 318 -35.50 16.13 -25.19
N ASP A 319 -36.78 16.48 -25.31
CA ASP A 319 -37.43 17.79 -25.39
C ASP A 319 -37.05 18.84 -24.32
N GLU A 320 -37.30 20.10 -24.70
CA GLU A 320 -37.02 21.42 -24.09
C GLU A 320 -37.52 21.69 -22.64
N GLY A 321 -37.57 20.72 -21.72
CA GLY A 321 -38.33 20.88 -20.46
C GLY A 321 -37.59 20.74 -19.12
N MET A 322 -36.34 20.28 -19.07
CA MET A 322 -35.73 19.78 -17.81
C MET A 322 -34.40 20.45 -17.42
N TYR A 323 -34.13 21.67 -17.92
CA TYR A 323 -32.86 22.36 -17.71
C TYR A 323 -32.96 23.46 -16.64
N ASP A 324 -32.75 23.11 -15.36
CA ASP A 324 -32.30 24.10 -14.37
C ASP A 324 -30.77 24.20 -14.44
N GLN A 325 -30.27 25.40 -14.74
CA GLN A 325 -28.85 25.65 -15.06
C GLN A 325 -27.90 25.60 -13.86
N ASP A 326 -28.41 25.42 -12.63
CA ASP A 326 -27.68 25.68 -11.38
C ASP A 326 -27.28 24.43 -10.56
N MET A 327 -27.36 23.21 -11.12
CA MET A 327 -27.03 21.97 -10.39
C MET A 327 -25.88 21.17 -11.04
N GLU A 328 -24.66 21.40 -10.57
CA GLU A 328 -23.42 20.69 -10.94
C GLU A 328 -23.34 19.27 -10.34
N GLN A 329 -24.33 18.40 -10.60
CA GLN A 329 -24.25 16.98 -10.22
C GLN A 329 -24.00 16.08 -11.43
N ASP A 330 -22.88 15.33 -11.41
CA ASP A 330 -22.61 14.25 -12.36
C ASP A 330 -23.83 13.29 -12.42
N ASN A 331 -24.39 13.08 -13.62
CA ASN A 331 -25.55 12.22 -13.95
C ASN A 331 -26.98 12.72 -13.63
N ALA A 332 -27.19 13.93 -13.11
CA ALA A 332 -28.53 14.38 -12.72
C ALA A 332 -29.49 14.61 -13.92
N PHE A 333 -28.98 14.85 -15.13
CA PHE A 333 -29.81 15.27 -16.28
C PHE A 333 -29.43 14.61 -17.62
N LEU A 334 -28.72 13.48 -17.59
CA LEU A 334 -28.45 12.73 -18.82
C LEU A 334 -29.57 11.72 -19.06
N ALA A 335 -30.07 11.66 -20.30
CA ALA A 335 -30.96 10.58 -20.81
C ALA A 335 -30.30 9.19 -20.79
N VAL A 336 -29.12 9.08 -20.19
CA VAL A 336 -28.26 7.91 -20.12
C VAL A 336 -27.72 7.74 -18.71
N VAL A 337 -27.35 6.51 -18.37
CA VAL A 337 -26.55 6.18 -17.20
C VAL A 337 -25.11 6.07 -17.63
N LEU A 338 -24.24 6.95 -17.13
CA LEU A 338 -22.80 6.85 -17.33
C LEU A 338 -22.08 6.57 -16.01
N ASN A 339 -21.45 5.41 -15.92
CA ASN A 339 -20.67 4.98 -14.77
C ASN A 339 -19.20 4.84 -15.16
N THR A 340 -18.37 5.79 -14.73
CA THR A 340 -16.91 5.77 -14.97
C THR A 340 -16.17 5.48 -13.69
N VAL A 341 -15.22 4.54 -13.74
CA VAL A 341 -14.37 4.14 -12.62
C VAL A 341 -12.92 4.01 -13.09
N ILE A 342 -11.99 4.48 -12.25
CA ILE A 342 -10.55 4.26 -12.44
C ILE A 342 -10.21 2.87 -11.91
N ILE A 343 -9.70 1.96 -12.75
CA ILE A 343 -9.38 0.56 -12.37
C ILE A 343 -7.92 0.21 -12.64
N GLY A 344 -7.06 1.18 -12.94
CA GLY A 344 -5.64 0.91 -13.08
C GLY A 344 -4.80 2.14 -13.27
N ASP A 345 -3.50 1.99 -13.03
CA ASP A 345 -2.49 3.00 -13.35
C ASP A 345 -1.35 2.32 -14.10
N ILE A 346 -1.14 2.74 -15.35
CA ILE A 346 0.00 2.31 -16.18
C ILE A 346 1.13 3.29 -15.88
N LYS A 347 2.15 2.89 -15.13
CA LYS A 347 3.40 3.67 -15.09
C LYS A 347 4.13 3.59 -16.43
#